data_AF-A0A2I8VQB0-F1
#
_entry.id   AF-A0A2I8VQB0-F1
#
_cell.length_a   1.000
_cell.length_b   1.000
_cell.length_c   1.000
_cell.angle_alpha   90.00
_cell.angle_beta   90.00
_cell.angle_gamma   90.00
#
_symmetry.space_group_name_H-M   'P 1'
#
loop_
_entity.id
_entity.type
_entity.pdbx_description
1 polymer ?
#
loop_
_entity_poly.entity_id
_entity_poly.type
_entity_poly.pdbx_seq_one_letter_code
_entity_poly.pdbx_strand_id
1 'polypeptide(L)'
;MTLPDTPRRAILGALGSGMVALTGGCLRRVRSLTGWNSAQQVQLRIKTVPDDADPYALQLARTVADWFRTAGIDTGVVPMSEQELHRQTLLGNDFDLFVMRLPPRFRDPDGLYTLLHSRFAEDPGWQNPFGYANIDVDEFLETQRRTNGTRRREALRRLQMTVTRTQPFTLLTVPDDIRAVRTTNYTNWRAANLSSPLGYLLLERASSVDEEDGTLRVAVTDRRATMNLNPLSVEFRRTGALTGLLYDPLGYVFENRLTPWLAETWEFSETNPPTARVTLRDGVSWHDGEPLTADDVAFTYRLLADTTLNSRGDEESAPFPSPRYRGRSSLVADGEVIDDTTVEVQFDDVTPSVARRAFTIPILPKHIWQDRTDPASLAGINVGSVTDVLVTNNIPPVGSGPLKFVRNTPERRSFSNGSTTTSYIGGRTDQWSP
;
A
#
# COMPACT_ATOMS: atom_id res chain seq x y z
N MET A 1 57.97 4.18 54.36
CA MET A 1 57.72 5.61 54.12
C MET A 1 56.84 5.70 52.87
N THR A 2 55.58 5.27 53.00
CA THR A 2 54.39 6.14 53.11
C THR A 2 54.12 6.94 51.83
N LEU A 3 53.27 6.37 50.98
CA LEU A 3 52.43 7.06 50.00
C LEU A 3 51.61 8.16 50.70
N PRO A 4 51.25 9.26 50.02
CA PRO A 4 50.09 10.04 50.42
C PRO A 4 48.92 9.90 49.43
N ASP A 5 47.76 9.89 50.06
CA ASP A 5 46.42 9.64 49.54
C ASP A 5 45.89 10.71 48.58
N THR A 6 44.99 10.25 47.71
CA THR A 6 43.99 11.10 47.06
C THR A 6 42.86 11.39 48.04
N PRO A 7 42.27 12.61 48.04
CA PRO A 7 40.88 12.75 48.45
C PRO A 7 39.98 13.14 47.27
N ARG A 8 38.99 12.28 47.03
CA ARG A 8 37.75 12.60 46.31
C ARG A 8 36.89 13.55 47.18
N ARG A 9 36.79 14.82 46.78
CA ARG A 9 35.61 15.73 46.90
C ARG A 9 36.09 17.19 46.99
N ALA A 10 36.00 17.89 45.86
CA ALA A 10 35.75 19.34 45.82
C ALA A 10 34.92 19.61 44.56
N ILE A 11 33.60 19.48 44.74
CA ILE A 11 32.58 19.90 43.79
C ILE A 11 32.26 21.36 44.12
N LEU A 12 32.12 22.17 43.07
CA LEU A 12 31.55 23.54 43.02
C LEU A 12 32.39 24.70 43.59
N GLY A 13 32.92 25.51 42.67
CA GLY A 13 33.35 26.87 42.98
C GLY A 13 34.25 27.49 41.91
N ALA A 14 33.67 27.94 40.78
CA ALA A 14 34.08 29.12 40.00
C ALA A 14 33.44 29.11 38.60
N LEU A 15 32.13 29.41 38.55
CA LEU A 15 31.58 30.18 37.43
C LEU A 15 31.95 31.63 37.71
N GLY A 16 32.86 32.20 36.95
CA GLY A 16 33.14 33.64 37.01
C GLY A 16 34.50 34.03 36.46
N SER A 17 34.47 34.78 35.35
CA SER A 17 35.55 35.58 34.74
C SER A 17 36.61 34.82 33.92
N GLY A 18 36.40 34.76 32.60
CA GLY A 18 37.45 34.43 31.64
C GLY A 18 36.93 34.06 30.25
N MET A 19 36.30 34.99 29.53
CA MET A 19 36.02 34.82 28.10
C MET A 19 37.34 34.75 27.31
N VAL A 20 37.70 33.57 26.82
CA VAL A 20 38.57 33.42 25.64
C VAL A 20 37.72 32.75 24.57
N ALA A 21 37.41 33.52 23.53
CA ALA A 21 36.73 33.05 22.33
C ALA A 21 37.62 32.02 21.61
N LEU A 22 37.43 30.73 21.90
CA LEU A 22 37.97 29.65 21.10
C LEU A 22 36.98 29.36 19.98
N THR A 23 37.32 29.84 18.79
CA THR A 23 36.63 29.52 17.53
C THR A 23 36.50 28.00 17.38
N GLY A 24 35.33 27.54 16.89
CA GLY A 24 34.90 26.13 16.87
C GLY A 24 35.79 25.11 16.14
N GLY A 25 36.95 25.54 15.61
CA GLY A 25 37.96 24.65 15.03
C GLY A 25 38.82 23.90 16.06
N CYS A 26 39.01 24.43 17.28
CA CYS A 26 39.91 23.80 18.26
C CYS A 26 39.25 22.67 19.08
N LEU A 27 37.92 22.71 19.26
CA LEU A 27 37.17 21.64 19.96
C LEU A 27 37.18 20.30 19.21
N ARG A 28 37.34 20.32 17.87
CA ARG A 28 37.49 19.09 17.06
C ARG A 28 38.88 18.47 17.18
N ARG A 29 39.93 19.27 17.40
CA ARG A 29 41.33 18.78 17.60
C ARG A 29 41.62 18.31 19.02
N VAL A 30 40.95 18.86 20.03
CA VAL A 30 41.11 18.39 21.41
C VAL A 30 40.45 17.01 21.61
N ARG A 31 39.38 16.68 20.86
CA ARG A 31 38.77 15.33 20.87
C ARG A 31 39.64 14.23 20.26
N SER A 32 40.64 14.53 19.44
CA SER A 32 41.56 13.53 18.88
C SER A 32 42.78 13.26 19.76
N LEU A 33 43.03 14.08 20.79
CA LEU A 33 44.18 13.95 21.69
C LEU A 33 43.86 13.17 22.97
N THR A 34 42.60 13.12 23.38
CA THR A 34 42.13 12.22 24.44
C THR A 34 41.52 11.00 23.78
N GLY A 35 42.22 9.85 23.78
CA GLY A 35 41.88 8.58 23.12
C GLY A 35 40.52 7.96 23.50
N TRP A 36 39.45 8.69 23.28
CA TRP A 36 38.07 8.23 23.32
C TRP A 36 37.81 7.52 22.00
N ASN A 37 38.32 6.30 21.88
CA ASN A 37 37.74 5.32 20.99
C ASN A 37 36.28 5.12 21.43
N SER A 38 35.35 5.93 20.91
CA SER A 38 33.97 5.46 20.77
C SER A 38 33.92 4.55 19.54
N ALA A 39 34.70 3.46 19.57
CA ALA A 39 34.66 2.42 18.55
C ALA A 39 33.60 1.39 18.93
N GLN A 40 32.37 1.82 19.22
CA GLN A 40 31.26 0.90 19.04
C GLN A 40 31.11 0.76 17.53
N GLN A 41 31.51 -0.40 17.01
CA GLN A 41 31.30 -0.74 15.61
C GLN A 41 29.83 -0.50 15.28
N VAL A 42 29.54 0.22 14.21
CA VAL A 42 28.16 0.42 13.74
C VAL A 42 27.59 -0.97 13.45
N GLN A 43 26.47 -1.27 14.08
CA GLN A 43 25.75 -2.54 13.93
C GLN A 43 24.42 -2.30 13.22
N LEU A 44 24.13 -3.09 12.19
CA LEU A 44 22.86 -3.10 11.48
C LEU A 44 22.20 -4.47 11.57
N ARG A 45 20.87 -4.48 11.61
CA ARG A 45 20.06 -5.70 11.52
C ARG A 45 19.10 -5.59 10.35
N ILE A 46 19.26 -6.46 9.37
CA ILE A 46 18.35 -6.56 8.23
C ILE A 46 17.25 -7.55 8.60
N LYS A 47 16.06 -7.02 8.92
CA LYS A 47 14.85 -7.80 9.14
C LYS A 47 14.29 -8.22 7.78
N THR A 48 14.01 -9.50 7.58
CA THR A 48 13.47 -10.02 6.31
C THR A 48 12.57 -11.23 6.55
N VAL A 49 11.86 -11.68 5.52
CA VAL A 49 11.05 -12.90 5.60
C VAL A 49 11.93 -14.15 5.41
N PRO A 50 11.53 -15.31 5.96
CA PRO A 50 12.25 -16.56 5.77
C PRO A 50 12.16 -17.06 4.32
N ASP A 51 13.05 -18.00 3.99
CA ASP A 51 13.23 -18.56 2.64
C ASP A 51 11.98 -19.22 2.08
N ASP A 52 11.20 -19.89 2.93
CA ASP A 52 9.94 -20.55 2.57
C ASP A 52 8.81 -19.55 2.25
N ALA A 53 8.98 -18.28 2.62
CA ALA A 53 8.04 -17.20 2.30
C ALA A 53 8.48 -16.42 1.06
N ASP A 54 9.73 -15.97 0.99
CA ASP A 54 10.31 -15.30 -0.19
C ASP A 54 11.83 -15.54 -0.24
N PRO A 55 12.31 -16.50 -1.05
CA PRO A 55 13.74 -16.81 -1.12
C PRO A 55 14.55 -15.64 -1.71
N TYR A 56 13.94 -14.81 -2.56
CA TYR A 56 14.60 -13.65 -3.15
C TYR A 56 14.83 -12.55 -2.12
N ALA A 57 13.87 -12.33 -1.21
CA ALA A 57 14.01 -11.35 -0.13
C ALA A 57 15.16 -11.72 0.83
N LEU A 58 15.29 -13.01 1.17
CA LEU A 58 16.36 -13.48 2.04
C LEU A 58 17.72 -13.43 1.33
N GLN A 59 17.79 -13.82 0.06
CA GLN A 59 19.01 -13.71 -0.75
C GLN A 59 19.46 -12.25 -0.86
N LEU A 60 18.54 -11.33 -1.16
CA LEU A 60 18.83 -9.91 -1.25
C LEU A 60 19.34 -9.36 0.09
N ALA A 61 18.70 -9.73 1.21
CA ALA A 61 19.13 -9.31 2.54
C ALA A 61 20.57 -9.78 2.86
N ARG A 62 20.93 -11.00 2.47
CA ARG A 62 22.29 -11.53 2.64
C ARG A 62 23.30 -10.75 1.79
N THR A 63 22.99 -10.50 0.52
CA THR A 63 23.84 -9.71 -0.38
C THR A 63 24.07 -8.30 0.16
N VAL A 64 23.02 -7.63 0.62
CA VAL A 64 23.13 -6.28 1.21
C VAL A 64 23.94 -6.31 2.52
N ALA A 65 23.75 -7.33 3.36
CA ALA A 65 24.57 -7.51 4.56
C ALA A 65 26.06 -7.68 4.22
N ASP A 66 26.38 -8.43 3.16
CA ASP A 66 27.77 -8.61 2.72
C ASP A 66 28.39 -7.31 2.20
N TRP A 67 27.62 -6.46 1.51
CA TRP A 67 28.06 -5.12 1.12
C TRP A 67 28.39 -4.25 2.34
N PHE A 68 27.52 -4.25 3.36
CA PHE A 68 27.78 -3.50 4.61
C PHE A 68 28.97 -4.03 5.39
N ARG A 69 29.13 -5.36 5.50
CA ARG A 69 30.30 -5.97 6.15
C ARG A 69 31.60 -5.64 5.43
N THR A 70 31.58 -5.62 4.09
CA THR A 70 32.73 -5.20 3.27
C THR A 70 33.11 -3.74 3.54
N ALA A 71 32.13 -2.90 3.85
CA ALA A 71 32.34 -1.51 4.28
C ALA A 71 32.71 -1.35 5.77
N GLY A 72 32.85 -2.45 6.52
CA GLY A 72 33.22 -2.45 7.95
C GLY A 72 32.05 -2.34 8.94
N ILE A 73 30.80 -2.38 8.46
CA ILE A 73 29.60 -2.30 9.30
C ILE A 73 29.16 -3.73 9.67
N ASP A 74 29.14 -4.03 10.97
CA ASP A 74 28.68 -5.34 11.44
C ASP A 74 27.19 -5.49 11.15
N THR A 75 26.81 -6.51 10.39
CA THR A 75 25.45 -6.63 9.86
C THR A 75 24.94 -8.05 10.01
N GLY A 76 23.81 -8.20 10.69
CA GLY A 76 23.08 -9.46 10.85
C GLY A 76 21.80 -9.50 10.02
N VAL A 77 21.37 -10.70 9.61
CA VAL A 77 20.07 -10.92 8.97
C VAL A 77 19.15 -11.64 9.95
N VAL A 78 17.97 -11.07 10.20
CA VAL A 78 17.00 -11.59 11.16
C VAL A 78 15.73 -12.00 10.41
N PRO A 79 15.50 -13.30 10.16
CA PRO A 79 14.27 -13.75 9.55
C PRO A 79 13.11 -13.65 10.54
N MET A 80 11.95 -13.19 10.08
CA MET A 80 10.71 -13.08 10.85
C MET A 80 9.48 -13.22 9.96
N SER A 81 8.29 -13.34 10.56
CA SER A 81 7.05 -13.40 9.77
C SER A 81 6.82 -12.11 8.98
N GLU A 82 6.24 -12.22 7.77
CA GLU A 82 5.93 -11.05 6.93
C GLU A 82 4.95 -10.08 7.63
N GLN A 83 4.03 -10.62 8.43
CA GLN A 83 3.10 -9.82 9.24
C GLN A 83 3.87 -8.94 10.23
N GLU A 84 4.78 -9.53 11.00
CA GLU A 84 5.59 -8.80 11.96
C GLU A 84 6.51 -7.78 11.27
N LEU A 85 7.10 -8.15 10.14
CA LEU A 85 7.93 -7.25 9.34
C LEU A 85 7.13 -6.00 8.92
N HIS A 86 5.96 -6.19 8.30
CA HIS A 86 5.11 -5.09 7.88
C HIS A 86 4.57 -4.26 9.04
N ARG A 87 4.26 -4.89 10.18
CA ARG A 87 3.83 -4.19 11.38
C ARG A 87 4.92 -3.26 11.89
N GLN A 88 6.15 -3.76 12.04
CA GLN A 88 7.28 -2.94 12.48
C GLN A 88 7.60 -1.84 11.47
N THR A 89 7.61 -2.13 10.16
CA THR A 89 8.03 -1.15 9.16
C THR A 89 6.92 -0.19 8.74
N LEU A 90 5.74 -0.67 8.37
CA LEU A 90 4.68 0.16 7.80
C LEU A 90 3.80 0.81 8.87
N LEU A 91 3.56 0.13 9.99
CA LEU A 91 2.74 0.69 11.07
C LEU A 91 3.58 1.35 12.16
N GLY A 92 4.74 0.75 12.50
CA GLY A 92 5.64 1.23 13.55
C GLY A 92 6.73 2.19 13.08
N ASN A 93 6.96 2.31 11.77
CA ASN A 93 8.08 3.07 11.19
C ASN A 93 9.46 2.75 11.83
N ASP A 94 9.66 1.48 12.23
CA ASP A 94 10.85 1.01 12.96
C ASP A 94 11.92 0.48 11.99
N PHE A 95 12.59 1.41 11.29
CA PHE A 95 13.72 1.12 10.41
C PHE A 95 14.56 2.37 10.08
N ASP A 96 15.83 2.15 9.73
CA ASP A 96 16.69 3.18 9.10
C ASP A 96 16.70 3.08 7.57
N LEU A 97 16.58 1.86 7.03
CA LEU A 97 16.56 1.56 5.59
C LEU A 97 15.44 0.57 5.28
N PHE A 98 14.69 0.84 4.21
CA PHE A 98 13.57 0.00 3.78
C PHE A 98 13.74 -0.47 2.34
N VAL A 99 13.72 -1.79 2.15
CA VAL A 99 13.70 -2.40 0.82
C VAL A 99 12.27 -2.72 0.46
N MET A 100 11.77 -2.08 -0.61
CA MET A 100 10.43 -2.35 -1.13
C MET A 100 10.47 -2.73 -2.59
N ARG A 101 9.56 -3.63 -2.97
CA ARG A 101 9.22 -3.83 -4.38
C ARG A 101 8.27 -2.71 -4.79
N LEU A 102 8.68 -1.93 -5.79
CA LEU A 102 7.84 -0.86 -6.36
C LEU A 102 6.55 -1.48 -6.95
N PRO A 103 5.35 -1.21 -6.41
CA PRO A 103 4.12 -1.79 -6.91
C PRO A 103 3.74 -1.26 -8.31
N PRO A 104 3.01 -2.04 -9.13
CA PRO A 104 2.64 -1.65 -10.49
C PRO A 104 1.85 -0.34 -10.62
N ARG A 105 1.19 0.12 -9.54
CA ARG A 105 0.42 1.37 -9.50
C ARG A 105 1.25 2.63 -9.81
N PHE A 106 2.58 2.55 -9.69
CA PHE A 106 3.49 3.65 -10.01
C PHE A 106 3.78 3.80 -11.51
N ARG A 107 3.08 3.06 -12.38
CA ARG A 107 3.07 3.30 -13.84
C ARG A 107 2.31 4.58 -14.22
N ASP A 108 1.33 4.99 -13.41
CA ASP A 108 0.69 6.30 -13.52
C ASP A 108 1.54 7.34 -12.77
N PRO A 109 1.91 8.48 -13.38
CA PRO A 109 2.76 9.49 -12.74
C PRO A 109 2.20 10.05 -11.44
N ASP A 110 0.87 10.09 -11.29
CA ASP A 110 0.26 10.56 -10.06
C ASP A 110 0.35 9.51 -8.93
N GLY A 111 0.72 8.26 -9.23
CA GLY A 111 1.12 7.30 -8.22
C GLY A 111 2.25 7.84 -7.33
N LEU A 112 3.16 8.64 -7.89
CA LEU A 112 4.27 9.25 -7.17
C LEU A 112 3.82 10.21 -6.05
N TYR A 113 2.61 10.78 -6.15
CA TYR A 113 2.08 11.69 -5.13
C TYR A 113 2.09 11.05 -3.74
N THR A 114 1.49 9.86 -3.60
CA THR A 114 1.52 9.15 -2.30
C THR A 114 2.88 8.64 -1.88
N LEU A 115 3.81 8.46 -2.81
CA LEU A 115 5.12 7.90 -2.49
C LEU A 115 6.10 8.96 -2.01
N LEU A 116 5.96 10.20 -2.50
CA LEU A 116 6.99 11.23 -2.37
C LEU A 116 6.51 12.53 -1.72
N HIS A 117 5.20 12.75 -1.59
CA HIS A 117 4.71 14.00 -1.01
C HIS A 117 4.94 14.03 0.50
N SER A 118 5.48 15.15 0.99
CA SER A 118 5.88 15.34 2.39
C SER A 118 4.73 15.20 3.40
N ARG A 119 3.50 15.57 3.02
CA ARG A 119 2.28 15.37 3.82
C ARG A 119 2.06 13.96 4.33
N PHE A 120 2.67 12.96 3.68
CA PHE A 120 2.56 11.56 4.06
C PHE A 120 3.79 11.04 4.81
N ALA A 121 4.81 11.87 5.08
CA ALA A 121 6.06 11.45 5.71
C ALA A 121 5.84 10.89 7.13
N GLU A 122 4.74 11.29 7.78
CA GLU A 122 4.33 10.82 9.11
C GLU A 122 3.12 9.86 9.05
N ASP A 123 2.53 9.63 7.86
CA ASP A 123 1.38 8.73 7.71
C ASP A 123 1.86 7.26 7.84
N PRO A 124 1.18 6.42 8.63
CA PRO A 124 1.46 5.00 8.65
C PRO A 124 1.03 4.35 7.32
N GLY A 125 1.76 3.32 6.91
CA GLY A 125 1.40 2.44 5.81
C GLY A 125 2.35 2.53 4.62
N TRP A 126 1.77 2.55 3.43
CA TRP A 126 2.53 2.48 2.17
C TRP A 126 2.80 3.85 1.56
N GLN A 127 2.36 4.92 2.23
CA GLN A 127 2.49 6.28 1.77
C GLN A 127 3.80 6.82 2.34
N ASN A 128 4.66 7.33 1.47
CA ASN A 128 5.96 7.89 1.80
C ASN A 128 6.66 7.20 3.00
N PRO A 129 6.82 5.86 2.96
CA PRO A 129 7.22 5.11 4.15
C PRO A 129 8.61 5.56 4.65
N PHE A 130 9.46 6.03 3.75
CA PHE A 130 10.83 6.48 4.05
C PHE A 130 10.93 7.98 4.42
N GLY A 131 9.81 8.66 4.69
CA GLY A 131 9.81 10.01 5.26
C GLY A 131 10.42 11.10 4.37
N TYR A 132 10.35 10.97 3.05
CA TYR A 132 10.92 11.96 2.13
C TYR A 132 10.15 13.27 2.16
N ALA A 133 10.85 14.39 2.34
CA ALA A 133 10.25 15.71 2.31
C ALA A 133 11.08 16.65 1.42
N ASN A 134 10.43 17.25 0.41
CA ASN A 134 11.07 18.19 -0.48
C ASN A 134 10.02 19.12 -1.10
N ILE A 135 10.14 20.42 -0.82
CA ILE A 135 9.16 21.43 -1.23
C ILE A 135 9.00 21.54 -2.75
N ASP A 136 10.08 21.42 -3.53
CA ASP A 136 10.01 21.45 -4.99
C ASP A 136 9.24 20.24 -5.51
N VAL A 137 9.49 19.06 -4.91
CA VAL A 137 8.78 17.82 -5.27
C VAL A 137 7.30 17.94 -4.94
N ASP A 138 6.94 18.46 -3.77
CA ASP A 138 5.55 18.69 -3.39
C ASP A 138 4.85 19.62 -4.40
N GLU A 139 5.46 20.74 -4.76
CA GLU A 139 4.92 21.68 -5.75
C GLU A 139 4.69 21.02 -7.12
N PHE A 140 5.65 20.22 -7.61
CA PHE A 140 5.50 19.53 -8.89
C PHE A 140 4.45 18.41 -8.82
N LEU A 141 4.33 17.73 -7.69
CA LEU A 141 3.31 16.72 -7.42
C LEU A 141 1.90 17.32 -7.40
N GLU A 142 1.71 18.48 -6.75
CA GLU A 142 0.45 19.22 -6.78
C GLU A 142 0.15 19.77 -8.18
N THR A 143 1.15 20.34 -8.85
CA THR A 143 0.99 20.90 -10.20
C THR A 143 0.56 19.83 -11.21
N GLN A 144 1.10 18.60 -11.12
CA GLN A 144 0.67 17.53 -12.03
C GLN A 144 -0.79 17.10 -11.81
N ARG A 145 -1.35 17.31 -10.60
CA ARG A 145 -2.75 17.00 -10.29
C ARG A 145 -3.70 18.07 -10.80
N ARG A 146 -3.32 19.34 -10.64
CA ARG A 146 -4.13 20.54 -10.97
C ARG A 146 -4.08 20.99 -12.42
N THR A 147 -3.17 20.44 -13.23
CA THR A 147 -2.94 20.93 -14.60
C THR A 147 -2.97 19.83 -15.65
N ASN A 148 -3.16 20.22 -16.91
CA ASN A 148 -3.17 19.33 -18.08
C ASN A 148 -2.10 19.73 -19.11
N GLY A 149 -1.94 18.91 -20.15
CA GLY A 149 -1.16 19.24 -21.34
C GLY A 149 0.31 19.56 -21.05
N THR A 150 0.81 20.66 -21.61
CA THR A 150 2.22 21.05 -21.52
C THR A 150 2.65 21.38 -20.08
N ARG A 151 1.80 22.03 -19.30
CA ARG A 151 2.12 22.40 -17.91
C ARG A 151 2.30 21.16 -17.04
N ARG A 152 1.41 20.16 -17.18
CA ARG A 152 1.55 18.87 -16.50
C ARG A 152 2.83 18.13 -16.90
N ARG A 153 3.14 18.09 -18.20
CA ARG A 153 4.36 17.44 -18.72
C ARG A 153 5.63 18.10 -18.17
N GLU A 154 5.65 19.42 -18.07
CA GLU A 154 6.79 20.15 -17.52
C GLU A 154 6.95 19.88 -16.01
N ALA A 155 5.86 19.89 -15.24
CA ALA A 155 5.89 19.53 -13.82
C ALA A 155 6.45 18.11 -13.61
N LEU A 156 5.97 17.14 -14.39
CA LEU A 156 6.47 15.75 -14.34
C LEU A 156 7.96 15.64 -14.70
N ARG A 157 8.41 16.39 -15.71
CA ARG A 157 9.83 16.43 -16.09
C ARG A 157 10.69 16.97 -14.95
N ARG A 158 10.26 18.08 -14.34
CA ARG A 158 10.96 18.72 -13.20
C ARG A 158 10.97 17.80 -11.97
N LEU A 159 9.84 17.17 -11.66
CA LEU A 159 9.73 16.14 -10.64
C LEU A 159 10.75 15.03 -10.83
N GLN A 160 10.80 14.41 -12.02
CA GLN A 160 11.72 13.31 -12.32
C GLN A 160 13.19 13.74 -12.20
N MET A 161 13.54 14.92 -12.70
CA MET A 161 14.91 15.45 -12.57
C MET A 161 15.28 15.71 -11.12
N THR A 162 14.37 16.26 -10.31
CA THR A 162 14.61 16.51 -8.89
C THR A 162 14.79 15.21 -8.12
N VAL A 163 13.91 14.22 -8.31
CA VAL A 163 14.02 12.89 -7.67
C VAL A 163 15.31 12.17 -8.08
N THR A 164 15.71 12.29 -9.35
CA THR A 164 16.98 11.71 -9.83
C THR A 164 18.19 12.38 -9.19
N ARG A 165 18.10 13.68 -8.86
CA ARG A 165 19.17 14.43 -8.21
C ARG A 165 19.23 14.17 -6.70
N THR A 166 18.09 14.01 -6.05
CA THR A 166 18.02 13.79 -4.59
C THR A 166 18.15 12.31 -4.20
N GLN A 167 17.85 11.38 -5.12
CA GLN A 167 17.92 9.92 -4.94
C GLN A 167 17.36 9.44 -3.57
N PRO A 168 16.06 9.65 -3.28
CA PRO A 168 15.45 9.16 -2.05
C PRO A 168 15.43 7.63 -1.96
N PHE A 169 15.53 6.94 -3.10
CA PHE A 169 15.66 5.49 -3.19
C PHE A 169 16.56 5.11 -4.37
N THR A 170 17.14 3.91 -4.29
CA THR A 170 17.96 3.33 -5.35
C THR A 170 17.41 1.97 -5.80
N LEU A 171 17.54 1.67 -7.09
CA LEU A 171 17.12 0.38 -7.63
C LEU A 171 18.18 -0.68 -7.33
N LEU A 172 17.83 -1.67 -6.52
CA LEU A 172 18.73 -2.78 -6.19
C LEU A 172 18.70 -3.89 -7.23
N THR A 173 17.49 -4.30 -7.65
CA THR A 173 17.30 -5.39 -8.59
C THR A 173 15.92 -5.30 -9.27
N VAL A 174 15.80 -5.92 -10.44
CA VAL A 174 14.53 -6.15 -11.13
C VAL A 174 14.32 -7.67 -11.14
N PRO A 175 13.32 -8.19 -10.41
CA PRO A 175 13.08 -9.63 -10.37
C PRO A 175 12.47 -10.12 -11.69
N ASP A 176 12.89 -11.31 -12.13
CA ASP A 176 12.24 -12.00 -13.24
C ASP A 176 10.82 -12.47 -12.84
N ASP A 177 9.86 -12.31 -13.74
CA ASP A 177 8.52 -12.87 -13.58
C ASP A 177 8.48 -14.28 -14.18
N ILE A 178 8.89 -15.27 -13.38
CA ILE A 178 8.91 -16.68 -13.78
C ILE A 178 7.53 -17.28 -13.54
N ARG A 179 6.93 -17.80 -14.61
CA ARG A 179 5.59 -18.43 -14.58
C ARG A 179 5.65 -19.87 -15.08
N ALA A 180 4.93 -20.76 -14.41
CA ALA A 180 4.66 -22.12 -14.89
C ALA A 180 3.20 -22.21 -15.35
N VAL A 181 2.99 -22.60 -16.61
CA VAL A 181 1.66 -22.69 -17.21
C VAL A 181 1.48 -24.03 -17.91
N ARG A 182 0.31 -24.64 -17.74
CA ARG A 182 -0.12 -25.77 -18.56
C ARG A 182 -0.62 -25.22 -19.90
N THR A 183 0.19 -25.37 -20.95
CA THR A 183 -0.06 -24.76 -22.27
C THR A 183 -1.19 -25.42 -23.07
N THR A 184 -1.74 -26.54 -22.59
CA THR A 184 -2.84 -27.24 -23.28
C THR A 184 -4.20 -26.57 -23.06
N ASN A 185 -4.36 -25.77 -22.01
CA ASN A 185 -5.68 -25.28 -21.60
C ASN A 185 -5.91 -23.80 -21.91
N TYR A 186 -4.85 -23.00 -22.02
CA TYR A 186 -4.92 -21.56 -22.27
C TYR A 186 -3.84 -21.13 -23.24
N THR A 187 -4.17 -20.20 -24.15
CA THR A 187 -3.31 -19.81 -25.28
C THR A 187 -2.60 -18.46 -25.08
N ASN A 188 -3.26 -17.48 -24.46
CA ASN A 188 -2.75 -16.10 -24.35
C ASN A 188 -2.01 -15.78 -23.02
N TRP A 189 -1.63 -16.80 -22.25
CA TRP A 189 -1.01 -16.69 -20.92
C TRP A 189 0.27 -15.84 -20.86
N ARG A 190 0.97 -15.66 -22.00
CA ARG A 190 2.15 -14.79 -22.12
C ARG A 190 1.79 -13.30 -22.15
N ALA A 191 0.67 -12.97 -22.78
CA ALA A 191 0.19 -11.60 -22.91
C ALA A 191 -0.71 -11.20 -21.73
N ALA A 192 -1.40 -12.16 -21.12
CA ALA A 192 -2.28 -11.94 -19.98
C ALA A 192 -1.53 -11.38 -18.76
N ASN A 193 -2.06 -10.29 -18.20
CA ASN A 193 -1.52 -9.67 -17.00
C ASN A 193 -2.08 -10.32 -15.72
N LEU A 194 -1.53 -11.47 -15.32
CA LEU A 194 -1.97 -12.24 -14.15
C LEU A 194 -1.71 -11.57 -12.79
N SER A 195 -1.13 -10.36 -12.78
CA SER A 195 -1.10 -9.50 -11.59
C SER A 195 -2.34 -8.60 -11.46
N SER A 196 -3.30 -8.69 -12.38
CA SER A 196 -4.56 -7.93 -12.43
C SER A 196 -5.76 -8.89 -12.48
N PRO A 197 -6.89 -8.58 -11.82
CA PRO A 197 -8.13 -9.35 -11.95
C PRO A 197 -8.55 -9.59 -13.41
N LEU A 198 -8.62 -8.55 -14.24
CA LEU A 198 -8.93 -8.69 -15.67
C LEU A 198 -7.99 -9.64 -16.41
N GLY A 199 -6.73 -9.76 -15.99
CA GLY A 199 -5.82 -10.69 -16.65
C GLY A 199 -6.24 -12.14 -16.49
N TYR A 200 -6.92 -12.50 -15.39
CA TYR A 200 -7.51 -13.83 -15.22
C TYR A 200 -8.76 -14.01 -16.08
N LEU A 201 -9.61 -12.98 -16.18
CA LEU A 201 -10.86 -13.04 -16.96
C LEU A 201 -10.62 -13.06 -18.47
N LEU A 202 -9.52 -12.45 -18.92
CA LEU A 202 -9.13 -12.40 -20.33
C LEU A 202 -8.32 -13.63 -20.76
N LEU A 203 -8.13 -14.63 -19.90
CA LEU A 203 -7.43 -15.86 -20.30
C LEU A 203 -8.24 -16.61 -21.36
N GLU A 204 -7.67 -16.73 -22.55
CA GLU A 204 -8.29 -17.45 -23.66
C GLU A 204 -8.09 -18.95 -23.47
N ARG A 205 -9.20 -19.67 -23.37
CA ARG A 205 -9.22 -21.12 -23.32
C ARG A 205 -8.85 -21.70 -24.69
N ALA A 206 -8.04 -22.75 -24.69
CA ALA A 206 -7.73 -23.50 -25.90
C ALA A 206 -9.00 -24.22 -26.41
N SER A 207 -9.21 -24.21 -27.73
CA SER A 207 -10.39 -24.81 -28.38
C SER A 207 -10.56 -26.32 -28.16
N SER A 208 -9.52 -27.00 -27.69
CA SER A 208 -9.51 -28.44 -27.39
C SER A 208 -10.03 -28.81 -26.00
N VAL A 209 -10.46 -27.84 -25.18
CA VAL A 209 -10.97 -28.09 -23.83
C VAL A 209 -12.49 -27.97 -23.82
N ASP A 210 -13.18 -29.03 -23.41
CA ASP A 210 -14.65 -29.06 -23.31
C ASP A 210 -15.17 -27.90 -22.44
N GLU A 211 -16.26 -27.27 -22.89
CA GLU A 211 -16.90 -26.13 -22.21
C GLU A 211 -17.30 -26.48 -20.76
N GLU A 212 -17.71 -27.73 -20.51
CA GLU A 212 -18.10 -28.22 -19.19
C GLU A 212 -16.91 -28.36 -18.19
N ASP A 213 -15.66 -28.45 -18.66
CA ASP A 213 -14.49 -28.62 -17.77
C ASP A 213 -13.87 -27.26 -17.32
N GLY A 214 -14.72 -26.24 -17.17
CA GLY A 214 -14.48 -24.78 -16.99
C GLY A 214 -13.52 -24.27 -15.91
N THR A 215 -12.77 -25.13 -15.20
CA THR A 215 -12.05 -24.71 -13.99
C THR A 215 -10.63 -24.20 -14.28
N LEU A 216 -10.37 -22.91 -14.04
CA LEU A 216 -9.01 -22.38 -13.95
C LEU A 216 -8.39 -22.73 -12.60
N ARG A 217 -7.32 -23.53 -12.62
CA ARG A 217 -6.52 -23.83 -11.42
C ARG A 217 -5.27 -22.97 -11.39
N VAL A 218 -5.20 -22.05 -10.43
CA VAL A 218 -4.05 -21.15 -10.24
C VAL A 218 -3.22 -21.62 -9.06
N ALA A 219 -1.92 -21.85 -9.30
CA ALA A 219 -0.94 -22.00 -8.24
C ALA A 219 -0.32 -20.64 -7.93
N VAL A 220 -0.46 -20.17 -6.69
CA VAL A 220 0.13 -18.92 -6.22
C VAL A 220 1.19 -19.20 -5.16
N THR A 221 2.28 -18.43 -5.19
CA THR A 221 3.33 -18.47 -4.16
C THR A 221 2.96 -17.62 -2.94
N ASP A 222 2.11 -16.61 -3.13
CA ASP A 222 1.61 -15.76 -2.04
C ASP A 222 0.37 -16.39 -1.37
N ARG A 223 0.59 -17.07 -0.25
CA ARG A 223 -0.46 -17.68 0.58
C ARG A 223 -1.42 -16.68 1.22
N ARG A 224 -1.10 -15.38 1.29
CA ARG A 224 -1.90 -14.38 2.02
C ARG A 224 -3.25 -14.12 1.40
N ALA A 225 -3.38 -14.28 0.09
CA ALA A 225 -4.65 -14.18 -0.62
C ALA A 225 -5.68 -15.19 -0.09
N THR A 226 -5.22 -16.26 0.54
CA THR A 226 -6.06 -17.30 1.15
C THR A 226 -6.18 -17.12 2.67
N MET A 227 -5.14 -16.63 3.36
CA MET A 227 -5.14 -16.52 4.83
C MET A 227 -6.07 -15.43 5.39
N ASN A 228 -6.23 -14.34 4.65
CA ASN A 228 -7.11 -13.24 5.01
C ASN A 228 -7.82 -12.75 3.76
N LEU A 229 -9.14 -12.55 3.84
CA LEU A 229 -9.99 -12.03 2.75
C LEU A 229 -10.31 -10.54 2.87
N ASN A 230 -9.94 -9.86 3.97
CA ASN A 230 -10.12 -8.42 4.15
C ASN A 230 -9.41 -7.59 3.04
N PRO A 231 -10.14 -6.90 2.13
CA PRO A 231 -9.55 -6.10 1.07
C PRO A 231 -8.76 -4.88 1.54
N LEU A 232 -8.89 -4.42 2.80
CA LEU A 232 -8.25 -3.22 3.36
C LEU A 232 -7.00 -3.53 4.20
N SER A 233 -6.80 -4.78 4.61
CA SER A 233 -5.70 -5.16 5.51
C SER A 233 -4.30 -4.95 4.91
N VAL A 234 -3.52 -4.04 5.49
CA VAL A 234 -2.19 -3.63 5.03
C VAL A 234 -1.21 -4.81 5.03
N GLU A 235 -1.26 -5.65 6.06
CA GLU A 235 -0.35 -6.79 6.27
C GLU A 235 -0.50 -7.87 5.20
N PHE A 236 -1.74 -8.07 4.72
CA PHE A 236 -2.11 -9.17 3.81
C PHE A 236 -2.25 -8.75 2.35
N ARG A 237 -2.12 -7.46 2.02
CA ARG A 237 -2.50 -6.93 0.70
C ARG A 237 -1.37 -6.22 -0.02
N ARG A 238 -0.39 -7.00 -0.49
CA ARG A 238 0.68 -6.54 -1.38
C ARG A 238 0.26 -6.56 -2.86
N THR A 239 -0.40 -7.63 -3.29
CA THR A 239 -1.05 -7.78 -4.61
C THR A 239 -2.54 -8.03 -4.41
N GLY A 240 -3.37 -7.50 -5.31
CA GLY A 240 -4.83 -7.55 -5.18
C GLY A 240 -5.52 -8.38 -6.25
N ALA A 241 -4.80 -9.21 -7.00
CA ALA A 241 -5.33 -9.81 -8.22
C ALA A 241 -6.49 -10.78 -7.95
N LEU A 242 -6.36 -11.65 -6.94
CA LEU A 242 -7.43 -12.60 -6.59
C LEU A 242 -8.57 -11.93 -5.82
N THR A 243 -8.25 -11.11 -4.82
CA THR A 243 -9.28 -10.38 -4.05
C THR A 243 -10.02 -9.35 -4.90
N GLY A 244 -9.37 -8.80 -5.92
CA GLY A 244 -10.00 -7.88 -6.87
C GLY A 244 -10.92 -8.56 -7.87
N LEU A 245 -11.00 -9.90 -7.89
CA LEU A 245 -12.06 -10.63 -8.60
C LEU A 245 -13.35 -10.70 -7.78
N LEU A 246 -13.28 -10.40 -6.47
CA LEU A 246 -14.44 -10.42 -5.58
C LEU A 246 -15.18 -9.09 -5.55
N TYR A 247 -14.49 -7.96 -5.75
CA TYR A 247 -15.05 -6.61 -5.61
C TYR A 247 -14.87 -5.82 -6.89
N ASP A 248 -15.94 -5.21 -7.38
CA ASP A 248 -15.87 -4.37 -8.57
C ASP A 248 -15.67 -2.88 -8.24
N PRO A 249 -14.90 -2.15 -9.06
CA PRO A 249 -14.83 -0.70 -9.02
C PRO A 249 -15.92 -0.05 -9.91
N LEU A 250 -16.13 1.26 -9.76
CA LEU A 250 -16.97 2.04 -10.67
C LEU A 250 -16.47 1.97 -12.11
N GLY A 251 -15.14 2.04 -12.29
CA GLY A 251 -14.48 1.95 -13.59
C GLY A 251 -13.24 1.07 -13.53
N TYR A 252 -12.99 0.36 -14.62
CA TYR A 252 -11.85 -0.53 -14.76
C TYR A 252 -10.86 0.01 -15.80
N VAL A 253 -9.55 -0.10 -15.53
CA VAL A 253 -8.52 0.25 -16.51
C VAL A 253 -8.28 -0.92 -17.47
N PHE A 254 -8.65 -0.72 -18.73
CA PHE A 254 -8.44 -1.66 -19.83
C PHE A 254 -7.67 -0.95 -20.96
N GLU A 255 -6.60 -1.56 -21.47
CA GLU A 255 -5.74 -0.96 -22.51
C GLU A 255 -5.31 0.49 -22.22
N ASN A 256 -4.91 0.77 -20.97
CA ASN A 256 -4.53 2.10 -20.47
C ASN A 256 -5.65 3.15 -20.54
N ARG A 257 -6.91 2.75 -20.71
CA ARG A 257 -8.09 3.61 -20.65
C ARG A 257 -8.97 3.19 -19.49
N LEU A 258 -9.52 4.17 -18.78
CA LEU A 258 -10.53 3.92 -17.75
C LEU A 258 -11.89 3.80 -18.44
N THR A 259 -12.53 2.65 -18.30
CA THR A 259 -13.82 2.32 -18.91
C THR A 259 -14.86 2.10 -17.82
N PRO A 260 -16.13 2.55 -18.00
CA PRO A 260 -17.23 2.23 -17.09
C PRO A 260 -17.35 0.72 -16.81
N TRP A 261 -17.60 0.38 -15.56
CA TRP A 261 -17.73 -1.00 -15.07
C TRP A 261 -18.99 -1.14 -14.23
N LEU A 262 -18.96 -0.93 -12.89
CA LEU A 262 -20.21 -0.81 -12.10
C LEU A 262 -21.00 0.45 -12.46
N ALA A 263 -20.28 1.54 -12.79
CA ALA A 263 -20.91 2.69 -13.41
C ALA A 263 -21.32 2.32 -14.84
N GLU A 264 -22.54 2.71 -15.23
CA GLU A 264 -22.94 2.76 -16.62
C GLU A 264 -22.33 4.00 -17.30
N THR A 265 -22.43 5.16 -16.63
CA THR A 265 -21.90 6.43 -17.10
C THR A 265 -21.30 7.25 -15.95
N TRP A 266 -20.42 8.19 -16.30
CA TRP A 266 -20.05 9.30 -15.43
C TRP A 266 -19.84 10.56 -16.25
N GLU A 267 -20.27 11.69 -15.71
CA GLU A 267 -20.17 12.99 -16.37
C GLU A 267 -19.51 13.98 -15.42
N PHE A 268 -18.37 14.55 -15.84
CA PHE A 268 -17.67 15.57 -15.08
C PHE A 268 -18.25 16.95 -15.36
N SER A 269 -18.41 17.75 -14.32
CA SER A 269 -18.72 19.17 -14.45
C SER A 269 -17.52 19.95 -15.03
N GLU A 270 -17.80 21.15 -15.52
CA GLU A 270 -16.78 22.12 -15.93
C GLU A 270 -16.33 23.02 -14.76
N THR A 271 -16.71 22.70 -13.51
CA THR A 271 -16.36 23.48 -12.31
C THR A 271 -14.93 23.21 -11.86
N ASN A 272 -14.37 24.11 -11.04
CA ASN A 272 -13.12 23.89 -10.34
C ASN A 272 -13.29 24.20 -8.84
N PRO A 273 -13.21 23.19 -7.94
CA PRO A 273 -12.92 21.78 -8.22
C PRO A 273 -14.04 21.08 -9.02
N PRO A 274 -13.73 19.99 -9.73
CA PRO A 274 -14.73 19.26 -10.51
C PRO A 274 -15.64 18.41 -9.63
N THR A 275 -16.86 18.19 -10.09
CA THR A 275 -17.76 17.15 -9.58
C THR A 275 -18.02 16.13 -10.70
N ALA A 276 -18.40 14.91 -10.33
CA ALA A 276 -18.84 13.91 -11.30
C ALA A 276 -20.16 13.29 -10.88
N ARG A 277 -21.16 13.35 -11.76
CA ARG A 277 -22.38 12.56 -11.63
C ARG A 277 -22.10 11.16 -12.14
N VAL A 278 -22.22 10.16 -11.29
CA VAL A 278 -22.01 8.75 -11.62
C VAL A 278 -23.35 8.03 -11.55
N THR A 279 -23.71 7.33 -12.62
CA THR A 279 -24.91 6.49 -12.69
C THR A 279 -24.48 5.02 -12.71
N LEU A 280 -24.98 4.24 -11.77
CA LEU A 280 -24.74 2.81 -11.65
C LEU A 280 -25.60 2.03 -12.66
N ARG A 281 -25.13 0.85 -13.06
CA ARG A 281 -25.93 -0.08 -13.85
C ARG A 281 -27.14 -0.56 -13.07
N ASP A 282 -28.27 -0.75 -13.76
CA ASP A 282 -29.47 -1.32 -13.16
C ASP A 282 -29.27 -2.79 -12.73
N GLY A 283 -29.91 -3.17 -11.62
CA GLY A 283 -30.03 -4.57 -11.19
C GLY A 283 -28.73 -5.20 -10.66
N VAL A 284 -27.69 -4.42 -10.41
CA VAL A 284 -26.46 -4.92 -9.77
C VAL A 284 -26.73 -5.34 -8.33
N SER A 285 -26.16 -6.48 -7.93
CA SER A 285 -26.34 -7.05 -6.59
C SER A 285 -25.02 -7.60 -6.05
N TRP A 286 -24.88 -7.53 -4.74
CA TRP A 286 -23.85 -8.19 -3.98
C TRP A 286 -23.96 -9.73 -4.10
N HIS A 287 -22.90 -10.44 -3.72
CA HIS A 287 -22.84 -11.90 -3.75
C HIS A 287 -23.80 -12.61 -2.80
N ASP A 288 -24.35 -11.90 -1.81
CA ASP A 288 -25.38 -12.36 -0.87
C ASP A 288 -26.82 -12.05 -1.36
N GLY A 289 -26.96 -11.33 -2.47
CA GLY A 289 -28.23 -10.98 -3.08
C GLY A 289 -28.79 -9.62 -2.69
N GLU A 290 -28.15 -8.90 -1.76
CA GLU A 290 -28.53 -7.50 -1.48
C GLU A 290 -28.26 -6.60 -2.69
N PRO A 291 -29.10 -5.58 -2.94
CA PRO A 291 -28.86 -4.63 -4.02
C PRO A 291 -27.60 -3.82 -3.75
N LEU A 292 -26.81 -3.55 -4.79
CA LEU A 292 -25.70 -2.59 -4.71
C LEU A 292 -26.22 -1.23 -5.16
N THR A 293 -26.09 -0.21 -4.30
CA THR A 293 -26.66 1.12 -4.53
C THR A 293 -25.62 2.23 -4.42
N ALA A 294 -26.02 3.46 -4.77
CA ALA A 294 -25.22 4.68 -4.58
C ALA A 294 -24.78 4.90 -3.12
N ASP A 295 -25.56 4.41 -2.15
CA ASP A 295 -25.21 4.40 -0.73
C ASP A 295 -23.91 3.64 -0.45
N ASP A 296 -23.68 2.50 -1.11
CA ASP A 296 -22.45 1.72 -0.94
C ASP A 296 -21.23 2.47 -1.48
N VAL A 297 -21.43 3.23 -2.56
CA VAL A 297 -20.37 4.06 -3.18
C VAL A 297 -19.98 5.20 -2.26
N ALA A 298 -20.95 5.99 -1.81
CA ALA A 298 -20.73 7.09 -0.87
C ALA A 298 -20.12 6.58 0.45
N PHE A 299 -20.66 5.48 0.98
CA PHE A 299 -20.11 4.80 2.15
C PHE A 299 -18.64 4.42 1.95
N THR A 300 -18.29 3.82 0.81
CA THR A 300 -16.92 3.37 0.53
C THR A 300 -15.94 4.54 0.56
N TYR A 301 -16.26 5.68 -0.08
CA TYR A 301 -15.38 6.85 -0.06
C TYR A 301 -15.21 7.41 1.35
N ARG A 302 -16.32 7.54 2.10
CA ARG A 302 -16.29 8.01 3.49
C ARG A 302 -15.46 7.09 4.39
N LEU A 303 -15.63 5.77 4.28
CA LEU A 303 -14.87 4.78 5.04
C LEU A 303 -13.37 4.84 4.75
N LEU A 304 -12.99 5.07 3.50
CA LEU A 304 -11.56 5.15 3.13
C LEU A 304 -10.94 6.49 3.51
N ALA A 305 -11.74 7.56 3.59
CA ALA A 305 -11.32 8.87 4.08
C ALA A 305 -11.12 8.86 5.60
N ASP A 306 -12.03 8.21 6.32
CA ASP A 306 -11.91 7.94 7.76
C ASP A 306 -12.51 6.58 8.12
N THR A 307 -11.64 5.66 8.54
CA THR A 307 -12.04 4.29 8.91
C THR A 307 -12.79 4.23 10.24
N THR A 308 -12.82 5.31 11.02
CA THR A 308 -13.69 5.40 12.21
C THR A 308 -15.11 5.82 11.87
N LEU A 309 -15.35 6.39 10.69
CA LEU A 309 -16.64 7.02 10.34
C LEU A 309 -17.14 7.99 11.43
N ASN A 310 -16.22 8.71 12.09
CA ASN A 310 -16.48 9.57 13.24
C ASN A 310 -17.18 8.86 14.43
N SER A 311 -17.07 7.53 14.56
CA SER A 311 -17.64 6.76 15.69
C SER A 311 -17.09 7.18 17.05
N ARG A 312 -15.96 7.89 17.08
CA ARG A 312 -15.34 8.43 18.30
C ARG A 312 -16.08 9.63 18.90
N GLY A 313 -17.07 10.19 18.20
CA GLY A 313 -17.94 11.26 18.72
C GLY A 313 -17.24 12.61 18.94
N ASP A 314 -16.03 12.76 18.40
CA ASP A 314 -15.21 13.96 18.51
C ASP A 314 -14.92 14.49 17.09
N GLU A 315 -15.63 15.55 16.70
CA GLU A 315 -15.45 16.20 15.39
C GLU A 315 -14.07 16.88 15.26
N GLU A 316 -13.33 17.08 16.36
CA GLU A 316 -11.98 17.64 16.35
C GLU A 316 -10.88 16.57 16.15
N SER A 317 -11.23 15.28 16.27
CA SER A 317 -10.28 14.20 16.06
C SER A 317 -9.86 14.10 14.58
N ALA A 318 -8.55 14.02 14.35
CA ALA A 318 -8.02 13.82 13.00
C ALA A 318 -8.54 12.51 12.38
N PRO A 319 -8.93 12.49 11.09
CA PRO A 319 -9.45 11.30 10.44
C PRO A 319 -8.38 10.20 10.36
N PHE A 320 -8.81 8.93 10.42
CA PHE A 320 -7.94 7.76 10.26
C PHE A 320 -8.16 7.12 8.89
N PRO A 321 -7.53 7.64 7.83
CA PRO A 321 -7.75 7.16 6.48
C PRO A 321 -7.20 5.75 6.30
N SER A 322 -7.83 4.98 5.41
CA SER A 322 -7.28 3.69 5.01
C SER A 322 -5.94 3.88 4.28
N PRO A 323 -4.83 3.26 4.75
CA PRO A 323 -3.56 3.32 4.03
C PRO A 323 -3.67 2.67 2.65
N ARG A 324 -4.54 1.66 2.53
CA ARG A 324 -4.87 1.08 1.24
C ARG A 324 -5.85 2.00 0.51
N TYR A 325 -5.56 2.26 -0.76
CA TYR A 325 -6.30 3.21 -1.62
C TYR A 325 -6.10 4.70 -1.31
N ARG A 326 -5.34 5.08 -0.27
CA ARG A 326 -5.07 6.47 0.14
C ARG A 326 -4.87 7.47 -1.01
N GLY A 327 -4.04 7.15 -2.00
CA GLY A 327 -3.75 8.08 -3.11
C GLY A 327 -4.88 8.30 -4.11
N ARG A 328 -5.92 7.46 -4.07
CA ARG A 328 -7.14 7.57 -4.86
C ARG A 328 -8.29 8.10 -4.01
N SER A 329 -8.40 7.67 -2.74
CA SER A 329 -9.44 8.18 -1.84
C SER A 329 -9.19 9.64 -1.47
N SER A 330 -7.93 10.07 -1.33
CA SER A 330 -7.58 11.49 -1.11
C SER A 330 -7.82 12.40 -2.33
N LEU A 331 -8.50 11.93 -3.36
CA LEU A 331 -8.96 12.76 -4.48
C LEU A 331 -10.41 13.18 -4.27
N VAL A 332 -11.16 12.45 -3.45
CA VAL A 332 -12.59 12.64 -3.21
C VAL A 332 -12.76 13.50 -1.97
N ALA A 333 -13.48 14.60 -2.13
CA ALA A 333 -13.88 15.46 -1.04
C ALA A 333 -15.17 14.94 -0.38
N ASP A 334 -16.17 14.56 -1.19
CA ASP A 334 -17.44 14.03 -0.71
C ASP A 334 -18.17 13.17 -1.77
N GLY A 335 -19.15 12.40 -1.34
CA GLY A 335 -20.05 11.64 -2.21
C GLY A 335 -21.51 11.80 -1.77
N GLU A 336 -22.28 12.58 -2.52
CA GLU A 336 -23.69 12.86 -2.25
C GLU A 336 -24.59 11.87 -3.01
N VAL A 337 -25.43 11.15 -2.28
CA VAL A 337 -26.41 10.22 -2.87
C VAL A 337 -27.60 11.03 -3.39
N ILE A 338 -27.87 10.94 -4.69
CA ILE A 338 -29.01 11.60 -5.34
C ILE A 338 -30.23 10.67 -5.33
N ASP A 339 -30.01 9.41 -5.67
CA ASP A 339 -30.99 8.31 -5.65
C ASP A 339 -30.26 6.96 -5.54
N ASP A 340 -31.00 5.84 -5.54
CA ASP A 340 -30.44 4.49 -5.37
C ASP A 340 -29.35 4.13 -6.39
N THR A 341 -29.34 4.75 -7.56
CA THR A 341 -28.42 4.46 -8.67
C THR A 341 -27.48 5.61 -9.01
N THR A 342 -27.68 6.79 -8.43
CA THR A 342 -26.94 8.00 -8.79
C THR A 342 -26.24 8.60 -7.58
N VAL A 343 -24.93 8.80 -7.72
CA VAL A 343 -24.09 9.50 -6.74
C VAL A 343 -23.35 10.66 -7.41
N GLU A 344 -23.34 11.81 -6.75
CA GLU A 344 -22.52 12.95 -7.14
C GLU A 344 -21.23 12.94 -6.33
N VAL A 345 -20.09 12.72 -6.99
CA VAL A 345 -18.77 12.66 -6.36
C VAL A 345 -18.10 14.01 -6.51
N GLN A 346 -17.80 14.66 -5.39
CA GLN A 346 -17.07 15.92 -5.33
C GLN A 346 -15.58 15.63 -5.14
N PHE A 347 -14.72 16.30 -5.88
CA PHE A 347 -13.27 16.09 -5.81
C PHE A 347 -12.55 17.27 -5.18
N ASP A 348 -11.31 17.03 -4.71
CA ASP A 348 -10.37 18.09 -4.38
C ASP A 348 -9.94 18.87 -5.65
N ASP A 349 -9.16 19.93 -5.48
CA ASP A 349 -8.58 20.73 -6.58
C ASP A 349 -7.60 19.90 -7.43
N VAL A 350 -8.17 19.14 -8.37
CA VAL A 350 -7.48 18.26 -9.32
C VAL A 350 -8.21 18.30 -10.67
N THR A 351 -7.52 17.93 -11.74
CA THR A 351 -8.14 17.82 -13.06
C THR A 351 -9.08 16.61 -13.13
N PRO A 352 -10.14 16.64 -13.97
CA PRO A 352 -11.00 15.47 -14.23
C PRO A 352 -10.22 14.20 -14.62
N SER A 353 -9.10 14.38 -15.35
CA SER A 353 -8.22 13.28 -15.77
C SER A 353 -7.55 12.54 -14.61
N VAL A 354 -7.33 13.23 -13.49
CA VAL A 354 -6.77 12.71 -12.25
C VAL A 354 -7.89 12.24 -11.33
N ALA A 355 -8.96 13.04 -11.18
CA ALA A 355 -10.16 12.73 -10.38
C ALA A 355 -10.72 11.34 -10.67
N ARG A 356 -10.90 10.99 -11.96
CA ARG A 356 -11.45 9.70 -12.41
C ARG A 356 -10.69 8.47 -11.87
N ARG A 357 -9.45 8.62 -11.38
CA ARG A 357 -8.73 7.52 -10.74
C ARG A 357 -9.42 7.01 -9.46
N ALA A 358 -10.19 7.85 -8.78
CA ALA A 358 -11.01 7.45 -7.65
C ALA A 358 -11.97 6.30 -8.03
N PHE A 359 -12.46 6.29 -9.28
CA PHE A 359 -13.38 5.27 -9.78
C PHE A 359 -12.76 3.88 -9.90
N THR A 360 -11.44 3.73 -9.71
CA THR A 360 -10.75 2.42 -9.68
C THR A 360 -10.67 1.80 -8.28
N ILE A 361 -11.27 2.45 -7.28
CA ILE A 361 -11.43 1.90 -5.94
C ILE A 361 -12.54 0.85 -5.98
N PRO A 362 -12.32 -0.36 -5.42
CA PRO A 362 -13.37 -1.36 -5.30
C PRO A 362 -14.45 -0.87 -4.32
N ILE A 363 -15.72 -1.02 -4.71
CA ILE A 363 -16.86 -0.66 -3.86
C ILE A 363 -17.06 -1.75 -2.80
N LEU A 364 -17.35 -1.31 -1.58
CA LEU A 364 -17.52 -2.17 -0.41
C LEU A 364 -18.98 -2.17 0.05
N PRO A 365 -19.53 -3.33 0.43
CA PRO A 365 -20.91 -3.45 0.89
C PRO A 365 -21.14 -2.76 2.24
N LYS A 366 -21.89 -1.67 2.28
CA LYS A 366 -22.14 -0.88 3.51
C LYS A 366 -22.62 -1.76 4.66
N HIS A 367 -23.55 -2.67 4.41
CA HIS A 367 -24.13 -3.59 5.40
C HIS A 367 -23.12 -4.55 6.04
N ILE A 368 -21.99 -4.83 5.38
CA ILE A 368 -20.90 -5.64 5.95
C ILE A 368 -19.89 -4.78 6.70
N TRP A 369 -19.65 -3.54 6.29
CA TRP A 369 -18.51 -2.78 6.78
C TRP A 369 -18.84 -1.72 7.84
N GLN A 370 -20.08 -1.23 7.88
CA GLN A 370 -20.48 -0.11 8.75
C GLN A 370 -20.31 -0.38 10.24
N ASP A 371 -20.50 -1.63 10.69
CA ASP A 371 -20.43 -2.02 12.11
C ASP A 371 -19.02 -2.43 12.57
N ARG A 372 -17.98 -2.14 11.78
CA ARG A 372 -16.59 -2.57 12.03
C ARG A 372 -15.62 -1.40 12.22
N THR A 373 -16.13 -0.23 12.56
CA THR A 373 -15.37 1.03 12.59
C THR A 373 -14.83 1.38 13.97
N ASP A 374 -15.03 0.49 14.94
CA ASP A 374 -14.49 0.65 16.29
C ASP A 374 -12.95 0.64 16.29
N PRO A 375 -12.31 1.34 17.25
CA PRO A 375 -10.87 1.23 17.46
C PRO A 375 -10.47 -0.23 17.69
N ALA A 376 -9.46 -0.69 16.97
CA ALA A 376 -8.98 -2.05 17.09
C ALA A 376 -8.36 -2.28 18.48
N SER A 377 -8.79 -3.37 19.10
CA SER A 377 -8.14 -3.91 20.29
C SER A 377 -7.25 -5.10 19.91
N LEU A 378 -5.97 -5.02 20.24
CA LEU A 378 -5.01 -6.11 20.03
C LEU A 378 -4.56 -6.63 21.39
N ALA A 379 -4.86 -7.90 21.67
CA ALA A 379 -4.55 -8.55 22.94
C ALA A 379 -5.04 -7.76 24.20
N GLY A 380 -6.18 -7.09 24.09
CA GLY A 380 -6.76 -6.28 25.17
C GLY A 380 -6.16 -4.88 25.33
N ILE A 381 -5.30 -4.45 24.41
CA ILE A 381 -4.72 -3.09 24.38
C ILE A 381 -5.27 -2.35 23.17
N ASN A 382 -5.86 -1.16 23.41
CA ASN A 382 -6.29 -0.26 22.35
C ASN A 382 -5.05 0.28 21.62
N VAL A 383 -4.90 -0.07 20.35
CA VAL A 383 -3.89 0.55 19.49
C VAL A 383 -4.56 1.75 18.86
N GLY A 384 -4.46 2.91 19.52
CA GLY A 384 -5.27 4.12 19.23
C GLY A 384 -5.23 4.66 17.79
N SER A 385 -4.39 4.08 16.93
CA SER A 385 -4.18 4.45 15.52
C SER A 385 -4.75 3.46 14.49
N VAL A 386 -5.42 2.37 14.91
CA VAL A 386 -5.93 1.35 13.98
C VAL A 386 -7.39 1.00 14.30
N THR A 387 -8.21 0.73 13.28
CA THR A 387 -9.63 0.36 13.39
C THR A 387 -9.87 -1.10 13.04
N ASP A 388 -10.96 -1.69 13.52
CA ASP A 388 -11.34 -3.08 13.24
C ASP A 388 -11.47 -3.37 11.74
N VAL A 389 -11.91 -2.39 10.93
CA VAL A 389 -11.92 -2.43 9.47
C VAL A 389 -10.56 -2.84 8.88
N LEU A 390 -9.44 -2.42 9.48
CA LEU A 390 -8.10 -2.65 8.95
C LEU A 390 -7.48 -3.98 9.39
N VAL A 391 -7.89 -4.51 10.54
CA VAL A 391 -7.24 -5.68 11.18
C VAL A 391 -8.12 -6.91 11.26
N THR A 392 -9.44 -6.78 11.10
CA THR A 392 -10.35 -7.93 11.14
C THR A 392 -9.99 -8.90 10.03
N ASN A 393 -9.64 -10.12 10.41
CA ASN A 393 -9.32 -11.18 9.48
C ASN A 393 -10.60 -11.87 8.99
N ASN A 394 -10.62 -12.26 7.72
CA ASN A 394 -11.69 -13.09 7.14
C ASN A 394 -13.10 -12.51 7.30
N ILE A 395 -13.22 -11.20 7.09
CA ILE A 395 -14.51 -10.53 6.87
C ILE A 395 -15.28 -11.31 5.80
N PRO A 396 -16.61 -11.50 5.94
CA PRO A 396 -17.43 -12.14 4.92
C PRO A 396 -17.07 -11.59 3.53
N PRO A 397 -16.55 -12.44 2.61
CA PRO A 397 -16.07 -12.02 1.30
C PRO A 397 -17.23 -11.82 0.33
N VAL A 398 -18.18 -10.98 0.72
CA VAL A 398 -19.28 -10.52 -0.10
C VAL A 398 -18.76 -9.35 -0.93
N GLY A 399 -18.77 -9.49 -2.24
CA GLY A 399 -18.52 -8.38 -3.15
C GLY A 399 -19.46 -8.44 -4.34
N SER A 400 -19.19 -7.64 -5.37
CA SER A 400 -19.98 -7.54 -6.60
C SER A 400 -19.28 -8.16 -7.81
N GLY A 401 -18.03 -8.57 -7.61
CA GLY A 401 -17.12 -9.06 -8.64
C GLY A 401 -17.63 -10.27 -9.42
N PRO A 402 -17.00 -10.56 -10.57
CA PRO A 402 -17.38 -11.66 -11.45
C PRO A 402 -17.18 -13.04 -10.80
N LEU A 403 -16.39 -13.13 -9.73
CA LEU A 403 -16.22 -14.37 -8.98
C LEU A 403 -16.64 -14.21 -7.52
N LYS A 404 -17.34 -15.21 -6.98
CA LYS A 404 -17.74 -15.29 -5.57
C LYS A 404 -16.82 -16.26 -4.82
N PHE A 405 -16.46 -15.89 -3.60
CA PHE A 405 -15.74 -16.81 -2.72
C PHE A 405 -16.62 -18.01 -2.35
N VAL A 406 -16.09 -19.23 -2.51
CA VAL A 406 -16.81 -20.47 -2.17
C VAL A 406 -16.21 -21.12 -0.94
N ARG A 407 -14.89 -21.37 -0.96
CA ARG A 407 -14.19 -22.01 0.15
C ARG A 407 -12.69 -21.72 0.12
N ASN A 408 -12.09 -21.77 1.29
CA ASN A 408 -10.65 -21.85 1.47
C ASN A 408 -10.33 -23.10 2.29
N THR A 409 -9.45 -23.95 1.76
CA THR A 409 -8.90 -25.09 2.51
C THR A 409 -7.42 -24.83 2.74
N PRO A 410 -6.99 -24.47 3.95
CA PRO A 410 -5.57 -24.35 4.27
C PRO A 410 -4.94 -25.76 4.31
N GLU A 411 -4.60 -26.32 3.15
CA GLU A 411 -3.82 -27.56 3.08
C GLU A 411 -2.33 -27.27 3.32
N ARG A 412 -1.69 -27.99 4.25
CA ARG A 412 -0.23 -28.16 4.28
C ARG A 412 0.13 -29.38 3.42
N ARG A 413 0.16 -29.24 2.09
CA ARG A 413 0.87 -30.23 1.27
C ARG A 413 2.32 -29.81 1.14
N SER A 414 3.21 -30.62 1.73
CA SER A 414 4.64 -30.57 1.45
C SER A 414 4.86 -31.22 0.10
N PHE A 415 5.05 -30.40 -0.93
CA PHE A 415 6.02 -30.77 -1.95
C PHE A 415 7.36 -30.25 -1.43
N SER A 416 8.45 -31.00 -1.64
CA SER A 416 9.79 -30.63 -1.23
C SER A 416 10.03 -29.12 -1.47
N ASN A 417 10.15 -28.35 -0.39
CA ASN A 417 10.31 -26.88 -0.32
C ASN A 417 9.12 -25.93 -0.57
N GLY A 418 7.85 -26.33 -0.36
CA GLY A 418 6.78 -25.33 -0.22
C GLY A 418 5.42 -25.88 0.22
N SER A 419 4.67 -25.08 0.97
CA SER A 419 3.26 -25.34 1.30
C SER A 419 2.34 -24.67 0.26
N THR A 420 1.49 -25.43 -0.43
CA THR A 420 0.51 -24.90 -1.38
C THR A 420 -0.86 -24.73 -0.71
N THR A 421 -1.46 -23.55 -0.77
CA THR A 421 -2.85 -23.34 -0.36
C THR A 421 -3.77 -23.31 -1.57
N THR A 422 -4.91 -24.02 -1.50
CA THR A 422 -5.91 -24.07 -2.58
C THR A 422 -7.14 -23.26 -2.16
N SER A 423 -7.37 -22.12 -2.82
CA SER A 423 -8.62 -21.38 -2.72
C SER A 423 -9.49 -21.65 -3.95
N TYR A 424 -10.78 -21.85 -3.72
CA TYR A 424 -11.75 -21.98 -4.81
C TYR A 424 -12.61 -20.72 -4.88
N ILE A 425 -12.57 -20.05 -6.01
CA ILE A 425 -13.43 -18.92 -6.33
C ILE A 425 -14.31 -19.37 -7.51
N GLY A 426 -15.63 -19.31 -7.35
CA GLY A 426 -16.60 -19.75 -8.35
C GLY A 426 -17.10 -18.57 -9.18
N GLY A 427 -17.38 -18.79 -10.48
CA GLY A 427 -17.88 -17.73 -11.37
C GLY A 427 -19.36 -17.42 -11.17
N ARG A 428 -19.72 -16.16 -11.41
CA ARG A 428 -21.10 -15.68 -11.61
C ARG A 428 -21.13 -15.01 -12.99
N THR A 429 -21.93 -15.55 -13.91
CA THR A 429 -22.00 -15.07 -15.31
C THR A 429 -23.20 -14.14 -15.55
N ASP A 430 -24.05 -13.97 -14.54
CA ASP A 430 -25.44 -13.53 -14.74
C ASP A 430 -25.60 -12.00 -14.79
N GLN A 431 -24.58 -11.24 -14.37
CA GLN A 431 -24.62 -9.77 -14.30
C GLN A 431 -23.86 -9.07 -15.44
N TRP A 432 -23.01 -9.78 -16.18
CA TRP A 432 -22.13 -9.21 -17.19
C TRP A 432 -22.47 -9.85 -18.55
N SER A 433 -23.60 -9.45 -19.15
CA SER A 433 -23.82 -9.62 -20.59
C SER A 433 -23.21 -8.42 -21.32
N PRO A 434 -22.53 -8.62 -22.47
CA PRO A 434 -21.77 -7.58 -23.17
C PRO A 434 -22.59 -6.38 -23.62
#